data_AF-A0A816BAF4-F1
#
_entry.id   AF-A0A816BAF4-F1
#
_cell.length_a   1.000
_cell.length_b   1.000
_cell.length_c   1.000
_cell.angle_alpha   90.00
_cell.angle_beta   90.00
_cell.angle_gamma   90.00
#
_symmetry.space_group_name_H-M   'P 1'
#
loop_
_entity.id
_entity.type
_entity.pdbx_description
1 polymer ?
#
loop_
_entity_poly.entity_id
_entity_poly.type
_entity_poly.pdbx_seq_one_letter_code
_entity_poly.pdbx_strand_id
1 'polypeptide(L)'
;MNFADVFDTDFTKCFSDIVERNAANIIQYRQKIMTGQNNENNDIPFQNIYQCFLKTVIHQPFISVILHLDGIGLGKSNKLTLWILSCMIVELPPHLRNKRQNMIPLLSWISSREPIIDIWLSECIRYLRNFKSSGFLIHGYQRWFIYFIGVIADCPAMKLVLNHIGHNGYYSCWYCKVSGIHTLNKRQYHFEEVPIMRTVDTYMSESAEAEKTGENIHGHLGTSILHQILDVPLPQSIIMDYMHITLLRHARCVVLQLYASIKPKQRIELDNILRHQRFPHTFNRKMRGIKDTHIKATEMKNLLFYGLLPSFYSYIAIEKVAHITLFICAIRMLHGEKLFGSETGVLAHQLLVAYYKDHTKHYHGLENLVLHLHIHFASRYEKYGSLNYTNCFGQESFLGAFSKNKHGTRHWGDLLMHYFNIDFALQNKNIEHTANNFNMTEGPFDASPKSINIVEKLIMWHEHECGCNQATTCTKIYNRCIINGTMYHSLGYTKRQSTMSYFVKYTNNDHSILFGSIELFFKYKDFNFALINHHINQKLFSDIFSSTSYHSLLSKCINSYYYILQSKASLCHYVPVHHILNLCVVFEKENFIIVTPISRGYEHDEVVPNLKL
;
A
#
# COMPACT_ATOMS: atom_id res chain seq x y z
N MET A 1 -27.17 5.60 -24.16
CA MET A 1 -27.37 7.05 -23.98
C MET A 1 -26.08 7.74 -24.39
N ASN A 2 -26.17 8.68 -25.35
CA ASN A 2 -25.03 9.50 -25.83
C ASN A 2 -24.83 10.78 -25.00
N PHE A 3 -25.59 10.96 -23.93
CA PHE A 3 -25.49 12.10 -23.02
C PHE A 3 -24.48 11.80 -21.92
N ALA A 4 -23.91 12.86 -21.36
CA ALA A 4 -23.05 12.80 -20.19
C ALA A 4 -23.69 13.65 -19.09
N ASP A 5 -23.85 13.05 -17.92
CA ASP A 5 -24.36 13.74 -16.74
C ASP A 5 -23.18 14.10 -15.84
N VAL A 6 -23.09 15.38 -15.47
CA VAL A 6 -22.05 15.90 -14.57
C VAL A 6 -22.71 16.26 -13.25
N PHE A 7 -22.25 15.65 -12.15
CA PHE A 7 -22.77 15.94 -10.82
C PHE A 7 -21.68 16.51 -9.94
N ASP A 8 -21.96 17.67 -9.37
CA ASP A 8 -21.15 18.32 -8.35
C ASP A 8 -21.61 17.90 -6.95
N THR A 9 -20.64 17.85 -6.05
CA THR A 9 -20.90 17.73 -4.62
C THR A 9 -20.89 19.13 -4.00
N ASP A 10 -21.52 19.32 -2.85
CA ASP A 10 -21.26 20.54 -2.08
C ASP A 10 -19.85 20.43 -1.47
N PHE A 11 -18.82 20.67 -2.29
CA PHE A 11 -17.42 20.46 -1.92
C PHE A 11 -17.06 21.28 -0.69
N THR A 12 -17.50 22.54 -0.59
CA THR A 12 -17.18 23.39 0.56
C THR A 12 -17.72 22.74 1.84
N LYS A 13 -18.99 22.34 1.85
CA LYS A 13 -19.59 21.72 3.02
C LYS A 13 -18.96 20.37 3.34
N CYS A 14 -18.82 19.48 2.36
CA CYS A 14 -18.19 18.18 2.55
C CYS A 14 -16.76 18.33 3.10
N PHE A 15 -15.98 19.25 2.52
CA PHE A 15 -14.62 19.51 2.93
C PHE A 15 -14.55 20.05 4.36
N SER A 16 -15.31 21.10 4.68
CA SER A 16 -15.36 21.69 6.02
C SER A 16 -15.80 20.67 7.08
N ASP A 17 -16.88 19.92 6.84
CA ASP A 17 -17.38 18.89 7.77
C ASP A 17 -16.32 17.80 8.04
N ILE A 18 -15.63 17.33 7.00
CA ILE A 18 -14.58 16.30 7.14
C ILE A 18 -13.39 16.84 7.94
N VAL A 19 -12.97 18.08 7.67
CA VAL A 19 -11.86 18.73 8.38
C VAL A 19 -12.24 18.96 9.84
N GLU A 20 -13.42 19.52 10.13
CA GLU A 20 -13.92 19.77 11.49
C GLU A 20 -13.99 18.48 12.31
N ARG A 21 -14.62 17.45 11.75
CA ARG A 21 -14.72 16.11 12.35
C ARG A 21 -13.37 15.49 12.69
N ASN A 22 -12.34 15.79 11.92
CA ASN A 22 -11.01 15.23 12.13
C ASN A 22 -10.00 16.24 12.71
N ALA A 23 -10.44 17.41 13.17
CA ALA A 23 -9.55 18.51 13.55
C ALA A 23 -8.51 18.07 14.60
N ALA A 24 -8.92 17.32 15.63
CA ALA A 24 -8.01 16.79 16.65
C ALA A 24 -6.92 15.87 16.05
N ASN A 25 -7.31 14.94 15.17
CA ASN A 25 -6.38 14.04 14.51
C ASN A 25 -5.41 14.79 13.57
N ILE A 26 -5.92 15.80 12.85
CA ILE A 26 -5.11 16.65 11.97
C ILE A 26 -4.09 17.44 12.77
N ILE A 27 -4.50 18.08 13.87
CA ILE A 27 -3.60 18.85 14.75
C ILE A 27 -2.53 17.94 15.36
N GLN A 28 -2.92 16.79 15.89
CA GLN A 28 -1.99 15.83 16.48
C GLN A 28 -0.99 15.31 15.43
N TYR A 29 -1.44 15.00 14.21
CA TYR A 29 -0.56 14.52 13.15
C TYR A 29 0.38 15.62 12.66
N ARG A 30 -0.09 16.87 12.57
CA ARG A 30 0.76 18.04 12.27
C ARG A 30 1.88 18.24 13.27
N GLN A 31 1.60 18.10 14.56
CA GLN A 31 2.64 18.17 15.59
C GLN A 31 3.72 17.10 15.36
N LYS A 32 3.33 15.88 14.98
CA LYS A 32 4.29 14.83 14.61
C LYS A 32 5.09 15.18 13.36
N ILE A 33 4.44 15.73 12.33
CA ILE A 33 5.10 16.19 11.09
C ILE A 33 6.16 17.25 11.39
N MET A 34 5.86 18.20 12.28
CA MET A 34 6.77 19.28 12.66
C MET A 34 7.94 18.82 13.55
N THR A 35 7.69 17.85 14.43
CA THR A 35 8.71 17.33 15.36
C THR A 35 9.58 16.21 14.78
N GLY A 36 9.15 15.58 13.68
CA GLY A 36 9.86 14.48 13.03
C GLY A 36 9.87 13.16 13.83
N GLN A 37 9.06 13.03 14.88
CA GLN A 37 8.99 11.87 15.75
C GLN A 37 7.82 10.95 15.39
N ASN A 38 8.03 9.92 14.56
CA ASN A 38 7.03 8.87 14.33
C ASN A 38 7.59 7.59 13.67
N ASN A 39 6.91 6.45 13.86
CA ASN A 39 7.13 5.24 13.05
C ASN A 39 6.61 5.42 11.61
N GLU A 40 5.73 6.41 11.38
CA GLU A 40 5.22 6.79 10.05
C GLU A 40 6.11 7.84 9.35
N ASN A 41 7.37 7.99 9.76
CA ASN A 41 8.33 8.94 9.17
C ASN A 41 8.60 8.75 7.67
N ASN A 42 8.03 7.70 7.06
CA ASN A 42 8.08 7.45 5.62
C ASN A 42 6.78 7.80 4.87
N ASP A 43 5.82 8.47 5.52
CA ASP A 43 4.59 8.97 4.90
C ASP A 43 4.81 10.31 4.18
N ILE A 44 3.92 10.64 3.24
CA ILE A 44 3.96 11.81 2.35
C ILE A 44 4.34 13.11 3.07
N PRO A 45 3.71 13.51 4.19
CA PRO A 45 4.02 14.79 4.80
C PRO A 45 5.41 14.86 5.45
N PHE A 46 6.12 13.75 5.62
CA PHE A 46 7.49 13.74 6.17
C PHE A 46 8.57 13.88 5.08
N GLN A 47 8.18 13.91 3.80
CA GLN A 47 9.11 13.76 2.69
C GLN A 47 9.35 15.06 1.94
N ASN A 48 10.36 15.04 1.07
CA ASN A 48 10.98 16.23 0.50
C ASN A 48 9.98 17.17 -0.17
N ILE A 49 8.99 16.68 -0.94
CA ILE A 49 8.03 17.58 -1.61
C ILE A 49 7.20 18.34 -0.59
N TYR A 50 6.63 17.64 0.39
CA TYR A 50 5.79 18.28 1.40
C TYR A 50 6.61 19.20 2.31
N GLN A 51 7.79 18.76 2.74
CA GLN A 51 8.68 19.54 3.61
C GLN A 51 9.23 20.79 2.92
N CYS A 52 9.51 20.74 1.61
CA CYS A 52 9.84 21.93 0.83
C CYS A 52 8.62 22.85 0.69
N PHE A 53 7.44 22.30 0.45
CA PHE A 53 6.19 23.05 0.38
C PHE A 53 5.86 23.75 1.71
N LEU A 54 6.08 23.11 2.87
CA LEU A 54 5.89 23.74 4.18
C LEU A 54 6.72 25.02 4.36
N LYS A 55 7.90 25.11 3.71
CA LYS A 55 8.76 26.30 3.76
C LYS A 55 8.24 27.45 2.89
N THR A 56 7.37 27.16 1.92
CA THR A 56 6.80 28.17 1.02
C THR A 56 5.44 28.69 1.50
N VAL A 57 4.76 27.95 2.40
CA VAL A 57 3.48 28.37 2.96
C VAL A 57 3.70 29.36 4.11
N ILE A 58 3.03 30.50 4.03
CA ILE A 58 3.02 31.57 5.05
C ILE A 58 2.31 31.05 6.31
N HIS A 59 2.59 31.62 7.49
CA HIS A 59 2.07 31.28 8.84
C HIS A 59 0.54 31.13 9.03
N GLN A 60 -0.26 31.08 7.97
CA GLN A 60 -1.69 30.89 8.01
C GLN A 60 -2.07 29.41 8.17
N PRO A 61 -3.19 29.10 8.82
CA PRO A 61 -3.73 27.74 8.86
C PRO A 61 -4.09 27.26 7.46
N PHE A 62 -3.67 26.05 7.11
CA PHE A 62 -3.96 25.47 5.80
C PHE A 62 -4.39 24.01 5.90
N ILE A 63 -4.78 23.37 4.81
CA ILE A 63 -4.90 21.93 4.61
C ILE A 63 -4.35 21.60 3.23
N SER A 64 -3.54 20.56 3.11
CA SER A 64 -3.07 20.06 1.83
C SER A 64 -3.87 18.85 1.39
N VAL A 65 -4.11 18.75 0.08
CA VAL A 65 -4.82 17.63 -0.54
C VAL A 65 -4.06 17.05 -1.72
N ILE A 66 -4.29 15.75 -1.95
CA ILE A 66 -3.89 15.05 -3.17
C ILE A 66 -5.15 14.69 -3.96
N LEU A 67 -5.15 15.01 -5.24
CA LEU A 67 -6.22 14.71 -6.18
C LEU A 67 -6.15 13.25 -6.64
N HIS A 68 -7.32 12.65 -6.78
CA HIS A 68 -7.52 11.32 -7.31
C HIS A 68 -8.50 11.37 -8.47
N LEU A 69 -8.16 10.67 -9.56
CA LEU A 69 -9.02 10.51 -10.72
C LEU A 69 -9.14 9.03 -11.07
N ASP A 70 -10.36 8.53 -11.23
CA ASP A 70 -10.56 7.13 -11.61
C ASP A 70 -11.96 6.91 -12.19
N GLY A 71 -12.11 5.78 -12.90
CA GLY A 71 -13.34 5.37 -13.57
C GLY A 71 -13.77 3.95 -13.20
N ILE A 72 -15.08 3.74 -13.05
CA ILE A 72 -15.66 2.41 -12.83
C ILE A 72 -16.84 2.16 -13.78
N GLY A 73 -16.96 0.94 -14.28
CA GLY A 73 -18.14 0.49 -15.02
C GLY A 73 -19.35 0.37 -14.10
N LEU A 74 -20.48 1.00 -14.46
CA LEU A 74 -21.70 0.93 -13.66
C LEU A 74 -22.53 -0.31 -13.98
N GLY A 75 -22.58 -0.77 -15.23
CA GLY A 75 -23.33 -1.97 -15.62
C GLY A 75 -22.44 -3.08 -16.17
N LYS A 76 -22.90 -4.34 -16.01
CA LYS A 76 -22.21 -5.51 -16.60
C LYS A 76 -22.42 -5.63 -18.11
N SER A 77 -23.56 -5.13 -18.61
CA SER A 77 -23.99 -5.26 -20.01
C SER A 77 -24.11 -3.92 -20.75
N ASN A 78 -23.94 -2.79 -20.05
CA ASN A 78 -23.93 -1.46 -20.66
C ASN A 78 -22.51 -0.86 -20.59
N LYS A 79 -22.18 0.01 -21.54
CA LYS A 79 -20.89 0.72 -21.57
C LYS A 79 -20.86 1.91 -20.61
N LEU A 80 -21.82 2.02 -19.68
CA LEU A 80 -21.94 3.18 -18.82
C LEU A 80 -20.84 3.17 -17.76
N THR A 81 -20.08 4.25 -17.68
CA THR A 81 -18.98 4.45 -16.75
C THR A 81 -19.24 5.66 -15.87
N LEU A 82 -18.76 5.59 -14.65
CA LEU A 82 -18.69 6.68 -13.68
C LEU A 82 -17.23 7.04 -13.51
N TRP A 83 -16.87 8.28 -13.82
CA TRP A 83 -15.57 8.85 -13.49
C TRP A 83 -15.73 9.83 -12.34
N ILE A 84 -14.80 9.83 -11.39
CA ILE A 84 -14.83 10.72 -10.24
C ILE A 84 -13.49 11.43 -10.09
N LEU A 85 -13.54 12.76 -9.94
CA LEU A 85 -12.49 13.54 -9.32
C LEU A 85 -12.77 13.59 -7.81
N SER A 86 -11.81 13.15 -7.01
CA SER A 86 -11.88 13.17 -5.54
C SER A 86 -10.56 13.65 -4.95
N CYS A 87 -10.51 13.92 -3.65
CA CYS A 87 -9.26 14.23 -2.98
C CYS A 87 -9.18 13.61 -1.59
N MET A 88 -7.95 13.50 -1.08
CA MET A 88 -7.65 13.07 0.28
C MET A 88 -6.84 14.15 1.02
N ILE A 89 -7.07 14.29 2.33
CA ILE A 89 -6.34 15.22 3.21
C ILE A 89 -4.99 14.61 3.60
N VAL A 90 -3.90 15.35 3.36
CA VAL A 90 -2.54 14.88 3.60
C VAL A 90 -2.23 14.82 5.10
N GLU A 91 -2.77 15.76 5.88
CA GLU A 91 -2.51 15.86 7.32
C GLU A 91 -3.39 14.94 8.18
N LEU A 92 -4.09 13.99 7.57
CA LEU A 92 -4.65 12.85 8.27
C LEU A 92 -3.61 11.71 8.35
N PRO A 93 -3.52 10.98 9.47
CA PRO A 93 -2.69 9.78 9.52
C PRO A 93 -3.20 8.73 8.52
N PRO A 94 -2.33 7.90 7.91
CA PRO A 94 -2.68 7.02 6.78
C PRO A 94 -3.93 6.14 6.98
N HIS A 95 -4.10 5.59 8.19
CA HIS A 95 -5.22 4.72 8.53
C HIS A 95 -6.57 5.45 8.63
N LEU A 96 -6.57 6.78 8.80
CA LEU A 96 -7.75 7.64 8.69
C LEU A 96 -7.90 8.24 7.30
N ARG A 97 -6.79 8.66 6.68
CA ARG A 97 -6.74 9.24 5.33
C ARG A 97 -7.42 8.34 4.31
N ASN A 98 -7.16 7.04 4.38
CA ASN A 98 -7.70 6.04 3.45
C ASN A 98 -9.11 5.54 3.76
N LYS A 99 -9.75 6.00 4.85
CA LYS A 99 -11.13 5.62 5.15
C LYS A 99 -12.08 6.28 4.16
N ARG A 100 -13.04 5.52 3.64
CA ARG A 100 -14.05 6.01 2.68
C ARG A 100 -14.76 7.28 3.15
N GLN A 101 -15.09 7.37 4.44
CA GLN A 101 -15.75 8.53 5.04
C GLN A 101 -14.93 9.82 4.94
N ASN A 102 -13.59 9.71 4.84
CA ASN A 102 -12.66 10.84 4.75
C ASN A 102 -12.20 11.12 3.30
N MET A 103 -12.71 10.37 2.32
CA MET A 103 -12.52 10.67 0.90
C MET A 103 -13.53 11.71 0.47
N ILE A 104 -13.07 12.74 -0.24
CA ILE A 104 -13.89 13.88 -0.63
C ILE A 104 -14.15 13.77 -2.12
N PRO A 105 -15.34 13.34 -2.58
CA PRO A 105 -15.70 13.50 -3.98
C PRO A 105 -15.83 15.00 -4.28
N LEU A 106 -15.36 15.43 -5.45
CA LEU A 106 -15.54 16.78 -5.95
C LEU A 106 -16.60 16.74 -7.05
N LEU A 107 -16.33 15.96 -8.08
CA LEU A 107 -17.12 15.97 -9.31
C LEU A 107 -17.20 14.57 -9.89
N SER A 108 -18.35 14.22 -10.45
CA SER A 108 -18.55 12.97 -11.17
C SER A 108 -19.02 13.18 -12.60
N TRP A 109 -18.60 12.29 -13.49
CA TRP A 109 -19.03 12.20 -14.88
C TRP A 109 -19.61 10.82 -15.14
N ILE A 110 -20.86 10.76 -15.57
CA ILE A 110 -21.54 9.51 -15.88
C ILE A 110 -21.90 9.51 -17.36
N SER A 111 -21.24 8.66 -18.13
CA SER A 111 -21.53 8.49 -19.55
C SER A 111 -21.05 7.15 -20.09
N SER A 112 -21.52 6.80 -21.28
CA SER A 112 -20.99 5.68 -22.07
C SER A 112 -19.75 6.06 -22.88
N ARG A 113 -19.33 7.33 -22.81
CA ARG A 113 -18.12 7.87 -23.40
C ARG A 113 -17.16 8.34 -22.31
N GLU A 114 -15.89 8.32 -22.64
CA GLU A 114 -14.82 8.89 -21.83
C GLU A 114 -15.07 10.40 -21.60
N PRO A 115 -14.68 10.97 -20.43
CA PRO A 115 -14.86 12.38 -20.16
C PRO A 115 -14.11 13.27 -21.16
N ILE A 116 -14.78 14.32 -21.63
CA ILE A 116 -14.10 15.43 -22.30
C ILE A 116 -13.61 16.35 -21.20
N ILE A 117 -12.29 16.39 -20.96
CA ILE A 117 -11.70 17.00 -19.77
C ILE A 117 -12.08 18.47 -19.61
N ASP A 118 -12.08 19.25 -20.69
CA ASP A 118 -12.43 20.67 -20.62
C ASP A 118 -13.91 20.88 -20.25
N ILE A 119 -14.81 20.02 -20.72
CA ILE A 119 -16.24 20.09 -20.37
C ILE A 119 -16.45 19.61 -18.94
N TRP A 120 -15.76 18.53 -18.56
CA TRP A 120 -15.93 17.93 -17.25
C TRP A 120 -15.34 18.80 -16.15
N LEU A 121 -14.09 19.25 -16.27
CA LEU A 121 -13.33 19.81 -15.16
C LEU A 121 -13.26 21.35 -15.13
N SER A 122 -13.54 22.07 -16.23
CA SER A 122 -13.31 23.53 -16.29
C SER A 122 -14.00 24.33 -15.16
N GLU A 123 -15.30 24.14 -14.97
CA GLU A 123 -16.06 24.84 -13.94
C GLU A 123 -15.62 24.45 -12.52
N CYS A 124 -15.33 23.16 -12.29
CA CYS A 124 -14.78 22.69 -11.02
C CYS A 124 -13.41 23.32 -10.73
N ILE A 125 -12.50 23.37 -11.71
CA ILE A 125 -11.17 23.97 -11.54
C ILE A 125 -11.28 25.48 -11.29
N ARG A 126 -12.19 26.18 -11.98
CA ARG A 126 -12.49 27.60 -11.72
C ARG A 126 -12.98 27.81 -10.29
N TYR A 127 -13.91 26.98 -9.84
CA TYR A 127 -14.42 27.00 -8.48
C TYR A 127 -13.32 26.72 -7.44
N LEU A 128 -12.49 25.69 -7.64
CA LEU A 128 -11.38 25.36 -6.74
C LEU A 128 -10.34 26.47 -6.66
N ARG A 129 -10.06 27.19 -7.76
CA ARG A 129 -9.19 28.37 -7.74
C ARG A 129 -9.75 29.46 -6.85
N ASN A 130 -11.05 29.73 -6.95
CA ASN A 130 -11.73 30.71 -6.09
C ASN A 130 -11.77 30.25 -4.64
N PHE A 131 -12.02 28.96 -4.39
CA PHE A 131 -12.01 28.37 -3.04
C PHE A 131 -10.61 28.42 -2.42
N LYS A 132 -9.56 28.23 -3.23
CA LYS A 132 -8.16 28.36 -2.81
C LYS A 132 -7.79 29.79 -2.44
N SER A 133 -8.22 30.79 -3.23
CA SER A 133 -7.92 32.21 -2.95
C SER A 133 -8.75 32.77 -1.81
N SER A 134 -10.02 32.34 -1.71
CA SER A 134 -10.89 32.74 -0.61
C SER A 134 -10.53 31.98 0.67
N GLY A 135 -10.30 30.69 0.66
CA GLY A 135 -10.21 29.89 1.87
C GLY A 135 -11.58 29.65 2.51
N PHE A 136 -11.60 28.88 3.60
CA PHE A 136 -12.82 28.39 4.24
C PHE A 136 -12.77 28.60 5.76
N LEU A 137 -13.93 28.61 6.40
CA LEU A 137 -14.03 28.73 7.86
C LEU A 137 -14.14 27.34 8.49
N ILE A 138 -13.39 27.12 9.56
CA ILE A 138 -13.55 25.99 10.48
C ILE A 138 -14.22 26.50 11.74
N HIS A 139 -15.34 25.87 12.12
CA HIS A 139 -16.22 26.27 13.23
C HIS A 139 -16.68 27.74 13.15
N GLY A 140 -16.65 28.36 11.97
CA GLY A 140 -17.07 29.75 11.77
C GLY A 140 -16.12 30.84 12.27
N TYR A 141 -14.96 30.50 12.86
CA TYR A 141 -14.05 31.49 13.46
C TYR A 141 -12.73 31.65 12.71
N GLN A 142 -12.03 30.54 12.46
CA GLN A 142 -10.69 30.58 11.90
C GLN A 142 -10.75 30.33 10.40
N ARG A 143 -10.08 31.19 9.62
CA ARG A 143 -9.94 31.03 8.16
C ARG A 143 -8.76 30.13 7.84
N TRP A 144 -9.00 29.13 7.02
CA TRP A 144 -8.04 28.14 6.57
C TRP A 144 -7.94 28.15 5.04
N PHE A 145 -6.79 27.74 4.51
CA PHE A 145 -6.52 27.70 3.07
C PHE A 145 -6.29 26.28 2.58
N ILE A 146 -6.67 25.97 1.34
CA ILE A 146 -6.42 24.66 0.73
C ILE A 146 -5.23 24.74 -0.22
N TYR A 147 -4.43 23.67 -0.26
CA TYR A 147 -3.32 23.53 -1.21
C TYR A 147 -3.36 22.17 -1.90
N PHE A 148 -3.09 22.13 -3.20
CA PHE A 148 -3.13 20.93 -4.03
C PHE A 148 -1.70 20.50 -4.36
N ILE A 149 -1.19 19.50 -3.65
CA ILE A 149 0.24 19.14 -3.71
C ILE A 149 0.55 18.00 -4.68
N GLY A 150 -0.47 17.33 -5.21
CA GLY A 150 -0.25 16.21 -6.12
C GLY A 150 -1.52 15.65 -6.74
N VAL A 151 -1.33 14.80 -7.74
CA VAL A 151 -2.36 14.00 -8.39
C VAL A 151 -1.87 12.56 -8.53
N ILE A 152 -2.74 11.61 -8.20
CA ILE A 152 -2.50 10.17 -8.35
C ILE A 152 -3.70 9.53 -9.05
N ALA A 153 -3.43 8.77 -10.11
CA ALA A 153 -4.45 8.08 -10.87
C ALA A 153 -3.81 6.96 -11.70
N ASP A 154 -4.66 6.12 -12.31
CA ASP A 154 -4.20 5.11 -13.27
C ASP A 154 -3.73 5.77 -14.59
N CYS A 155 -2.98 5.05 -15.44
CA CYS A 155 -2.41 5.66 -16.64
C CYS A 155 -3.44 6.26 -17.62
N PRO A 156 -4.60 5.62 -17.91
CA PRO A 156 -5.72 6.24 -18.64
C PRO A 156 -6.21 7.56 -18.05
N ALA A 157 -6.49 7.61 -16.75
CA ALA A 157 -6.91 8.83 -16.08
C ALA A 157 -5.82 9.92 -16.14
N MET A 158 -4.56 9.54 -15.94
CA MET A 158 -3.42 10.45 -16.06
C MET A 158 -3.24 11.01 -17.48
N LYS A 159 -3.44 10.19 -18.51
CA LYS A 159 -3.41 10.63 -19.92
C LYS A 159 -4.39 11.79 -20.14
N LEU A 160 -5.62 11.63 -19.66
CA LEU A 160 -6.67 12.63 -19.80
C LEU A 160 -6.32 13.93 -19.07
N VAL A 161 -6.05 13.84 -17.76
CA VAL A 161 -5.94 15.02 -16.91
C VAL A 161 -4.64 15.80 -17.14
N LEU A 162 -3.57 15.12 -17.56
CA LEU A 162 -2.29 15.74 -17.90
C LEU A 162 -2.25 16.26 -19.35
N ASN A 163 -3.28 16.00 -20.15
CA ASN A 163 -3.28 16.26 -21.60
C ASN A 163 -2.01 15.72 -22.28
N HIS A 164 -1.75 14.43 -22.03
CA HIS A 164 -0.51 13.77 -22.41
C HIS A 164 -0.81 12.48 -23.19
N ILE A 165 0.11 12.04 -24.04
CA ILE A 165 -0.05 10.80 -24.80
C ILE A 165 -0.15 9.59 -23.87
N GLY A 166 -0.98 8.63 -24.26
CA GLY A 166 -1.21 7.40 -23.51
C GLY A 166 -0.02 6.42 -23.59
N HIS A 167 -0.14 5.30 -22.89
CA HIS A 167 0.91 4.30 -22.68
C HIS A 167 1.52 3.63 -23.94
N ASN A 168 0.92 3.81 -25.12
CA ASN A 168 1.43 3.28 -26.40
C ASN A 168 2.13 4.34 -27.28
N GLY A 169 2.26 5.57 -26.77
CA GLY A 169 2.94 6.68 -27.46
C GLY A 169 4.46 6.55 -27.49
N TYR A 170 5.13 7.35 -28.31
CA TYR A 170 6.59 7.36 -28.36
C TYR A 170 7.18 7.91 -27.05
N TYR A 171 6.69 9.06 -26.58
CA TYR A 171 7.21 9.73 -25.38
C TYR A 171 6.21 9.72 -24.23
N SER A 172 5.82 8.54 -23.76
CA SER A 172 4.71 8.42 -22.78
C SER A 172 5.12 8.58 -21.31
N CYS A 173 6.42 8.64 -21.01
CA CYS A 173 6.87 8.83 -19.63
C CYS A 173 6.67 10.28 -19.18
N TRP A 174 6.07 10.45 -18.01
CA TRP A 174 5.81 11.77 -17.42
C TRP A 174 7.05 12.45 -16.84
N TYR A 175 8.12 11.68 -16.59
CA TYR A 175 9.30 12.16 -15.88
C TYR A 175 10.54 12.27 -16.77
N CYS A 176 10.59 11.56 -17.90
CA CYS A 176 11.71 11.62 -18.82
C CYS A 176 11.24 11.50 -20.28
N LYS A 177 12.18 11.71 -21.20
CA LYS A 177 11.96 11.70 -22.65
C LYS A 177 12.39 10.39 -23.31
N VAL A 178 12.33 9.27 -22.59
CA VAL A 178 12.56 7.95 -23.20
C VAL A 178 11.62 7.77 -24.39
N SER A 179 12.15 7.31 -25.52
CA SER A 179 11.35 7.05 -26.71
C SER A 179 11.06 5.56 -26.82
N GLY A 180 9.79 5.20 -26.94
CA GLY A 180 9.37 3.83 -27.16
C GLY A 180 9.49 3.44 -28.64
N ILE A 181 9.89 2.21 -28.89
CA ILE A 181 10.01 1.61 -30.22
C ILE A 181 8.78 0.73 -30.48
N HIS A 182 8.31 0.70 -31.73
CA HIS A 182 7.20 -0.17 -32.11
C HIS A 182 7.74 -1.54 -32.51
N THR A 183 7.52 -2.55 -31.68
CA THR A 183 8.07 -3.91 -31.85
C THR A 183 7.03 -4.94 -31.39
N LEU A 184 6.80 -6.00 -32.16
CA LEU A 184 5.79 -7.04 -31.88
C LEU A 184 4.36 -6.48 -31.74
N ASN A 185 3.97 -5.52 -32.59
CA ASN A 185 2.66 -4.83 -32.55
C ASN A 185 2.35 -4.16 -31.20
N LYS A 186 3.39 -3.78 -30.45
CA LYS A 186 3.29 -3.11 -29.16
C LYS A 186 4.36 -2.03 -29.06
N ARG A 187 4.10 -1.02 -28.23
CA ARG A 187 5.11 -0.03 -27.84
C ARG A 187 6.00 -0.62 -26.74
N GLN A 188 7.30 -0.62 -26.97
CA GLN A 188 8.30 -1.11 -26.01
C GLN A 188 9.31 0.00 -25.70
N TYR A 189 9.64 0.18 -24.44
CA TYR A 189 10.60 1.16 -23.94
C TYR A 189 11.79 0.37 -23.44
N HIS A 190 12.89 0.39 -24.19
CA HIS A 190 14.11 -0.31 -23.77
C HIS A 190 14.81 0.50 -22.68
N PHE A 191 15.64 -0.18 -21.89
CA PHE A 191 16.41 0.48 -20.85
C PHE A 191 17.42 1.47 -21.47
N GLU A 192 17.37 2.72 -21.02
CA GLU A 192 18.37 3.75 -21.31
C GLU A 192 19.10 4.08 -20.00
N GLU A 193 20.44 4.07 -20.02
CA GLU A 193 21.25 4.24 -18.82
C GLU A 193 21.11 5.64 -18.20
N VAL A 194 21.00 6.66 -19.05
CA VAL A 194 20.83 8.06 -18.62
C VAL A 194 19.70 8.69 -19.44
N PRO A 195 18.43 8.54 -19.03
CA PRO A 195 17.32 9.15 -19.75
C PRO A 195 17.29 10.66 -19.51
N ILE A 196 16.91 11.43 -20.54
CA ILE A 196 16.74 12.88 -20.42
C ILE A 196 15.52 13.17 -19.56
N MET A 197 15.74 13.75 -18.37
CA MET A 197 14.67 14.07 -17.42
C MET A 197 13.89 15.32 -17.83
N ARG A 198 12.58 15.33 -17.56
CA ARG A 198 11.72 16.51 -17.69
C ARG A 198 11.88 17.40 -16.46
N THR A 199 12.26 18.64 -16.68
CA THR A 199 12.24 19.70 -15.67
C THR A 199 10.86 20.36 -15.64
N VAL A 200 10.60 21.20 -14.64
CA VAL A 200 9.36 22.02 -14.59
C VAL A 200 9.28 22.91 -15.83
N ASP A 201 10.37 23.62 -16.15
CA ASP A 201 10.42 24.55 -17.27
C ASP A 201 10.18 23.85 -18.62
N THR A 202 10.87 22.73 -18.87
CA THR A 202 10.72 21.97 -20.12
C THR A 202 9.33 21.35 -20.23
N TYR A 203 8.77 20.83 -19.14
CA TYR A 203 7.40 20.31 -19.14
C TYR A 203 6.39 21.40 -19.48
N MET A 204 6.54 22.58 -18.87
CA MET A 204 5.65 23.72 -19.12
C MET A 204 5.78 24.24 -20.56
N SER A 205 7.00 24.52 -21.02
CA SER A 205 7.22 25.07 -22.37
C SER A 205 6.74 24.12 -23.47
N GLU A 206 7.03 22.82 -23.36
CA GLU A 206 6.60 21.81 -24.35
C GLU A 206 5.08 21.63 -24.34
N SER A 207 4.45 21.69 -23.16
CA SER A 207 2.98 21.60 -23.07
C SER A 207 2.27 22.82 -23.67
N ALA A 208 2.83 24.02 -23.47
CA ALA A 208 2.31 25.26 -24.07
C ALA A 208 2.52 25.30 -25.59
N GLU A 209 3.66 24.78 -26.06
CA GLU A 209 3.93 24.64 -27.49
C GLU A 209 2.94 23.66 -28.14
N ALA A 210 2.72 22.49 -27.54
CA ALA A 210 1.74 21.51 -28.03
C ALA A 210 0.32 22.09 -28.10
N GLU A 211 -0.10 22.89 -27.11
CA GLU A 211 -1.40 23.56 -27.11
C GLU A 211 -1.50 24.61 -28.22
N LYS A 212 -0.42 25.38 -28.43
CA LYS A 212 -0.38 26.43 -29.45
C LYS A 212 -0.36 25.87 -30.87
N THR A 213 0.39 24.80 -31.12
CA THR A 213 0.56 24.22 -32.47
C THR A 213 -0.48 23.15 -32.79
N GLY A 214 -1.09 22.54 -31.77
CA GLY A 214 -1.94 21.35 -31.91
C GLY A 214 -1.14 20.07 -32.22
N GLU A 215 0.19 20.14 -32.18
CA GLU A 215 1.09 19.02 -32.45
C GLU A 215 1.51 18.29 -31.18
N ASN A 216 1.94 17.03 -31.34
CA ASN A 216 2.50 16.27 -30.24
C ASN A 216 3.97 16.68 -29.99
N ILE A 217 4.22 17.40 -28.89
CA ILE A 217 5.56 17.82 -28.50
C ILE A 217 6.06 16.90 -27.39
N HIS A 218 6.94 15.96 -27.74
CA HIS A 218 7.52 14.98 -26.81
C HIS A 218 6.47 14.31 -25.89
N GLY A 219 5.30 13.97 -26.42
CA GLY A 219 4.23 13.32 -25.65
C GLY A 219 3.19 14.27 -25.07
N HIS A 220 3.45 15.58 -25.00
CA HIS A 220 2.44 16.57 -24.64
C HIS A 220 1.44 16.75 -25.79
N LEU A 221 0.16 16.84 -25.46
CA LEU A 221 -0.94 17.16 -26.39
C LEU A 221 -1.53 18.56 -26.11
N GLY A 222 -1.09 19.19 -25.03
CA GLY A 222 -1.44 20.55 -24.63
C GLY A 222 -1.13 20.75 -23.15
N THR A 223 -1.58 21.88 -22.59
CA THR A 223 -1.43 22.14 -21.16
C THR A 223 -2.43 21.31 -20.33
N SER A 224 -2.01 20.92 -19.13
CA SER A 224 -2.89 20.24 -18.18
C SER A 224 -3.77 21.26 -17.49
N ILE A 225 -5.08 20.98 -17.40
CA ILE A 225 -6.03 21.81 -16.65
C ILE A 225 -5.65 21.95 -15.16
N LEU A 226 -4.94 20.97 -14.59
CA LEU A 226 -4.51 21.00 -13.19
C LEU A 226 -3.41 22.01 -12.91
N HIS A 227 -2.67 22.48 -13.94
CA HIS A 227 -1.66 23.52 -13.79
C HIS A 227 -2.25 24.79 -13.13
N GLN A 228 -3.57 24.99 -13.27
CA GLN A 228 -4.31 26.12 -12.73
C GLN A 228 -4.51 26.11 -11.21
N ILE A 229 -4.33 24.96 -10.55
CA ILE A 229 -4.62 24.79 -9.11
C ILE A 229 -3.48 24.14 -8.32
N LEU A 230 -2.60 23.36 -8.95
CA LEU A 230 -1.50 22.67 -8.29
C LEU A 230 -0.47 23.65 -7.71
N ASP A 231 -0.11 23.45 -6.44
CA ASP A 231 0.91 24.20 -5.71
C ASP A 231 2.31 23.62 -5.89
N VAL A 232 2.38 22.35 -6.27
CA VAL A 232 3.60 21.68 -6.70
C VAL A 232 3.55 21.56 -8.23
N PRO A 233 4.52 22.14 -8.96
CA PRO A 233 4.45 22.18 -10.42
C PRO A 233 4.60 20.79 -11.05
N LEU A 234 4.02 20.62 -12.24
CA LEU A 234 4.24 19.42 -13.06
C LEU A 234 5.68 19.39 -13.60
N PRO A 235 6.31 18.19 -13.72
CA PRO A 235 5.78 16.87 -13.40
C PRO A 235 5.99 16.45 -11.94
N GLN A 236 6.42 17.35 -11.04
CA GLN A 236 6.74 16.98 -9.66
C GLN A 236 5.52 16.51 -8.88
N SER A 237 4.35 17.11 -9.13
CA SER A 237 3.03 16.76 -8.55
C SER A 237 2.43 15.44 -9.04
N ILE A 238 3.03 14.80 -10.04
CA ILE A 238 2.58 13.50 -10.55
C ILE A 238 3.05 12.42 -9.57
N ILE A 239 2.11 11.74 -8.92
CA ILE A 239 2.35 10.62 -8.02
C ILE A 239 2.03 9.32 -8.76
N MET A 240 2.95 8.36 -8.70
CA MET A 240 2.75 7.04 -9.30
C MET A 240 1.88 6.17 -8.42
N ASP A 241 0.85 5.58 -9.00
CA ASP A 241 0.03 4.59 -8.31
C ASP A 241 0.66 3.20 -8.33
N TYR A 242 1.28 2.84 -7.20
CA TYR A 242 1.85 1.51 -6.97
C TYR A 242 0.84 0.38 -7.25
N MET A 243 -0.43 0.55 -6.88
CA MET A 243 -1.45 -0.49 -7.02
C MET A 243 -1.66 -0.84 -8.49
N HIS A 244 -1.89 0.16 -9.34
CA HIS A 244 -2.12 -0.04 -10.76
C HIS A 244 -0.83 -0.37 -11.53
N ILE A 245 0.28 0.33 -11.26
CA ILE A 245 1.53 0.18 -11.99
C ILE A 245 2.18 -1.18 -11.63
N THR A 246 2.46 -1.40 -10.35
CA THR A 246 3.22 -2.58 -9.93
C THR A 246 2.34 -3.81 -9.86
N LEU A 247 1.23 -3.78 -9.12
CA LEU A 247 0.48 -5.00 -8.81
C LEU A 247 -0.41 -5.45 -9.97
N LEU A 248 -1.33 -4.60 -10.41
CA LEU A 248 -2.36 -4.99 -11.39
C LEU A 248 -1.83 -5.12 -12.82
N ARG A 249 -0.76 -4.39 -13.17
CA ARG A 249 -0.15 -4.41 -14.50
C ARG A 249 1.13 -5.24 -14.52
N HIS A 250 2.25 -4.69 -14.05
CA HIS A 250 3.56 -5.30 -14.32
C HIS A 250 3.74 -6.67 -13.66
N ALA A 251 3.55 -6.77 -12.34
CA ALA A 251 3.68 -8.03 -11.60
C ALA A 251 2.72 -9.09 -12.13
N ARG A 252 1.46 -8.73 -12.41
CA ARG A 252 0.49 -9.65 -13.01
C ARG A 252 0.97 -10.24 -14.32
N CYS A 253 1.46 -9.42 -15.25
CA CYS A 253 1.97 -9.90 -16.54
C CYS A 253 3.15 -10.86 -16.37
N VAL A 254 4.12 -10.49 -15.53
CA VAL A 254 5.32 -11.29 -15.29
C VAL A 254 4.97 -12.62 -14.60
N VAL A 255 4.12 -12.60 -13.57
CA VAL A 255 3.65 -13.81 -12.87
C VAL A 255 2.91 -14.74 -13.82
N LEU A 256 2.06 -14.22 -14.70
CA LEU A 256 1.38 -15.04 -15.71
C LEU A 256 2.36 -15.70 -16.68
N GLN A 257 3.41 -14.99 -17.10
CA GLN A 257 4.45 -15.55 -17.97
C GLN A 257 5.30 -16.61 -17.25
N LEU A 258 5.63 -16.39 -15.98
CA LEU A 258 6.30 -17.37 -15.12
C LEU A 258 5.45 -18.62 -14.97
N TYR A 259 4.18 -18.46 -14.62
CA TYR A 259 3.22 -19.57 -14.49
C TYR A 259 3.03 -20.33 -15.81
N ALA A 260 3.01 -19.62 -16.95
CA ALA A 260 2.92 -20.21 -18.27
C ALA A 260 4.17 -21.04 -18.66
N SER A 261 5.31 -20.87 -17.98
CA SER A 261 6.51 -21.70 -18.18
C SER A 261 6.52 -23.00 -17.36
N ILE A 262 5.67 -23.11 -16.33
CA ILE A 262 5.58 -24.29 -15.46
C ILE A 262 4.79 -25.41 -16.16
N LYS A 263 5.07 -26.69 -15.90
CA LYS A 263 4.31 -27.80 -16.51
C LYS A 263 2.86 -27.84 -16.00
N PRO A 264 1.87 -28.25 -16.82
CA PRO A 264 0.46 -28.23 -16.42
C PRO A 264 0.12 -28.95 -15.10
N LYS A 265 0.73 -30.11 -14.82
CA LYS A 265 0.53 -30.83 -13.55
C LYS A 265 1.03 -30.03 -12.34
N GLN A 266 2.24 -29.47 -12.45
CA GLN A 266 2.86 -28.64 -11.41
C GLN A 266 2.08 -27.35 -11.16
N ARG A 267 1.42 -26.80 -12.19
CA ARG A 267 0.54 -25.64 -12.03
C ARG A 267 -0.65 -25.90 -11.10
N ILE A 268 -1.23 -27.10 -11.17
CA ILE A 268 -2.35 -27.51 -10.30
C ILE A 268 -1.88 -27.59 -8.85
N GLU A 269 -0.73 -28.23 -8.64
CA GLU A 269 -0.07 -28.33 -7.33
C GLU A 269 0.22 -26.94 -6.75
N LEU A 270 0.84 -26.06 -7.55
CA LEU A 270 1.14 -24.69 -7.17
C LEU A 270 -0.14 -23.91 -6.79
N ASP A 271 -1.19 -23.98 -7.61
CA ASP A 271 -2.45 -23.32 -7.30
C ASP A 271 -3.07 -23.84 -5.99
N ASN A 272 -2.94 -25.14 -5.71
CA ASN A 272 -3.39 -25.73 -4.44
C ASN A 272 -2.57 -25.20 -3.25
N ILE A 273 -1.24 -25.09 -3.38
CA ILE A 273 -0.37 -24.49 -2.36
C ILE A 273 -0.82 -23.05 -2.08
N LEU A 274 -1.02 -22.24 -3.13
CA LEU A 274 -1.40 -20.83 -2.98
C LEU A 274 -2.77 -20.66 -2.31
N ARG A 275 -3.78 -21.47 -2.67
CA ARG A 275 -5.14 -21.39 -2.10
C ARG A 275 -5.18 -21.79 -0.62
N HIS A 276 -4.35 -22.74 -0.20
CA HIS A 276 -4.35 -23.27 1.17
C HIS A 276 -3.32 -22.59 2.07
N GLN A 277 -2.49 -21.68 1.53
CA GLN A 277 -1.54 -20.93 2.33
C GLN A 277 -2.25 -20.14 3.43
N ARG A 278 -1.84 -20.40 4.68
CA ARG A 278 -2.35 -19.70 5.85
C ARG A 278 -1.70 -18.33 5.97
N PHE A 279 -2.51 -17.32 6.30
CA PHE A 279 -2.08 -15.96 6.60
C PHE A 279 -2.51 -15.58 8.01
N PRO A 280 -1.87 -14.58 8.62
CA PRO A 280 -2.38 -13.99 9.84
C PRO A 280 -3.78 -13.39 9.68
N HIS A 281 -4.53 -13.33 10.78
CA HIS A 281 -5.93 -12.89 10.80
C HIS A 281 -6.12 -11.42 10.36
N THR A 282 -5.07 -10.60 10.41
CA THR A 282 -5.09 -9.21 9.94
C THR A 282 -5.30 -9.10 8.44
N PHE A 283 -5.05 -10.18 7.67
CA PHE A 283 -5.19 -10.19 6.22
C PHE A 283 -6.64 -10.46 5.81
N ASN A 284 -7.31 -9.43 5.29
CA ASN A 284 -8.65 -9.56 4.71
C ASN A 284 -8.74 -10.48 3.49
N ARG A 285 -7.63 -10.62 2.75
CA ARG A 285 -7.55 -11.42 1.53
C ARG A 285 -6.33 -12.33 1.57
N LYS A 286 -6.54 -13.60 1.23
CA LYS A 286 -5.47 -14.59 1.07
C LYS A 286 -5.03 -14.64 -0.40
N MET A 287 -3.98 -15.42 -0.67
CA MET A 287 -3.59 -15.69 -2.06
C MET A 287 -4.65 -16.52 -2.80
N ARG A 288 -4.64 -16.40 -4.13
CA ARG A 288 -5.49 -17.17 -5.03
C ARG A 288 -4.63 -17.96 -6.02
N GLY A 289 -5.23 -18.97 -6.65
CA GLY A 289 -4.60 -19.63 -7.79
C GLY A 289 -4.42 -18.66 -8.96
N ILE A 290 -3.36 -18.85 -9.74
CA ILE A 290 -2.93 -17.91 -10.79
C ILE A 290 -3.90 -17.89 -11.98
N LYS A 291 -4.58 -19.02 -12.25
CA LYS A 291 -5.61 -19.12 -13.30
C LYS A 291 -6.92 -18.40 -12.99
N ASP A 292 -7.13 -17.91 -11.76
CA ASP A 292 -8.36 -17.18 -11.43
C ASP A 292 -8.42 -15.88 -12.25
N THR A 293 -9.46 -15.71 -13.07
CA THR A 293 -9.56 -14.62 -14.05
C THR A 293 -9.48 -13.22 -13.43
N HIS A 294 -9.83 -13.07 -12.15
CA HIS A 294 -9.74 -11.83 -11.39
C HIS A 294 -8.98 -12.00 -10.07
N ILE A 295 -7.65 -11.93 -10.12
CA ILE A 295 -6.80 -11.64 -8.95
C ILE A 295 -6.86 -10.14 -8.66
N LYS A 296 -7.19 -9.78 -7.41
CA LYS A 296 -7.20 -8.38 -6.95
C LYS A 296 -5.80 -7.87 -6.62
N ALA A 297 -5.64 -6.55 -6.53
CA ALA A 297 -4.35 -5.93 -6.22
C ALA A 297 -3.76 -6.43 -4.88
N THR A 298 -4.54 -6.46 -3.81
CA THR A 298 -4.09 -6.98 -2.50
C THR A 298 -3.69 -8.46 -2.55
N GLU A 299 -4.40 -9.28 -3.33
CA GLU A 299 -4.10 -10.71 -3.52
C GLU A 299 -2.79 -10.87 -4.31
N MET A 300 -2.55 -10.00 -5.30
CA MET A 300 -1.28 -9.92 -6.02
C MET A 300 -0.15 -9.41 -5.14
N LYS A 301 -0.39 -8.44 -4.24
CA LYS A 301 0.59 -7.99 -3.23
C LYS A 301 1.02 -9.17 -2.36
N ASN A 302 0.04 -9.93 -1.84
CA ASN A 302 0.31 -11.07 -0.96
C ASN A 302 1.08 -12.17 -1.68
N LEU A 303 0.76 -12.42 -2.95
CA LEU A 303 1.55 -13.30 -3.80
C LEU A 303 2.97 -12.75 -3.99
N LEU A 304 3.12 -11.51 -4.48
CA LEU A 304 4.42 -10.93 -4.84
C LEU A 304 5.37 -10.84 -3.64
N PHE A 305 4.87 -10.39 -2.49
CA PHE A 305 5.68 -10.17 -1.30
C PHE A 305 5.93 -11.44 -0.51
N TYR A 306 4.94 -12.33 -0.40
CA TYR A 306 5.05 -13.44 0.54
C TYR A 306 5.06 -14.80 -0.16
N GLY A 307 4.24 -14.99 -1.19
CA GLY A 307 4.02 -16.30 -1.80
C GLY A 307 4.95 -16.68 -2.95
N LEU A 308 5.40 -15.71 -3.75
CA LEU A 308 6.00 -16.00 -5.05
C LEU A 308 7.29 -16.79 -4.88
N LEU A 309 8.25 -16.28 -4.09
CA LEU A 309 9.53 -16.97 -3.93
C LEU A 309 9.36 -18.34 -3.26
N PRO A 310 8.69 -18.48 -2.10
CA PRO A 310 8.57 -19.78 -1.42
C PRO A 310 7.79 -20.83 -2.22
N SER A 311 6.89 -20.40 -3.11
CA SER A 311 6.03 -21.29 -3.89
C SER A 311 6.59 -21.58 -5.28
N PHE A 312 7.28 -20.64 -5.95
CA PHE A 312 7.69 -20.81 -7.35
C PHE A 312 9.12 -21.31 -7.54
N TYR A 313 10.02 -21.13 -6.56
CA TYR A 313 11.46 -21.37 -6.78
C TYR A 313 11.81 -22.81 -7.18
N SER A 314 10.97 -23.79 -6.83
CA SER A 314 11.16 -25.20 -7.19
C SER A 314 10.63 -25.58 -8.59
N TYR A 315 9.88 -24.69 -9.25
CA TYR A 315 9.21 -24.97 -10.52
C TYR A 315 9.77 -24.18 -11.72
N ILE A 316 10.66 -23.21 -11.47
CA ILE A 316 11.20 -22.31 -12.48
C ILE A 316 12.74 -22.31 -12.42
N ALA A 317 13.40 -22.10 -13.56
CA ALA A 317 14.86 -21.97 -13.62
C ALA A 317 15.38 -20.91 -12.64
N ILE A 318 16.44 -21.28 -11.91
CA ILE A 318 16.94 -20.49 -10.77
C ILE A 318 17.37 -19.07 -11.18
N GLU A 319 17.95 -18.90 -12.37
CA GLU A 319 18.36 -17.59 -12.89
C GLU A 319 17.15 -16.65 -13.06
N LYS A 320 16.02 -17.18 -13.53
CA LYS A 320 14.79 -16.42 -13.71
C LYS A 320 14.12 -16.08 -12.38
N VAL A 321 14.22 -16.97 -11.39
CA VAL A 321 13.78 -16.72 -10.02
C VAL A 321 14.64 -15.62 -9.39
N ALA A 322 15.95 -15.66 -9.54
CA ALA A 322 16.85 -14.62 -9.07
C ALA A 322 16.54 -13.26 -9.74
N HIS A 323 16.28 -13.25 -11.05
CA HIS A 323 15.91 -12.03 -11.76
C HIS A 323 14.61 -11.39 -11.23
N ILE A 324 13.51 -12.15 -11.06
CA ILE A 324 12.28 -11.60 -10.46
C ILE A 324 12.46 -11.20 -8.99
N THR A 325 13.42 -11.82 -8.29
CA THR A 325 13.75 -11.48 -6.90
C THR A 325 14.31 -10.06 -6.79
N LEU A 326 15.05 -9.57 -7.79
CA LEU A 326 15.52 -8.16 -7.84
C LEU A 326 14.33 -7.19 -7.71
N PHE A 327 13.30 -7.41 -8.52
CA PHE A 327 12.07 -6.62 -8.52
C PHE A 327 11.34 -6.72 -7.17
N ILE A 328 11.15 -7.92 -6.64
CA ILE A 328 10.45 -8.14 -5.36
C ILE A 328 11.16 -7.41 -4.23
N CYS A 329 12.48 -7.57 -4.12
CA CYS A 329 13.29 -6.92 -3.09
C CYS A 329 13.18 -5.39 -3.21
N ALA A 330 13.35 -4.84 -4.41
CA ALA A 330 13.27 -3.40 -4.62
C ALA A 330 11.90 -2.82 -4.23
N ILE A 331 10.81 -3.46 -4.67
CA ILE A 331 9.46 -3.00 -4.37
C ILE A 331 9.16 -3.14 -2.88
N ARG A 332 9.56 -4.25 -2.22
CA ARG A 332 9.38 -4.39 -0.76
C ARG A 332 10.14 -3.31 0.01
N MET A 333 11.35 -2.94 -0.43
CA MET A 333 12.14 -1.86 0.18
C MET A 333 11.44 -0.51 0.08
N LEU A 334 10.86 -0.19 -1.09
CA LEU A 334 10.18 1.08 -1.31
C LEU A 334 8.75 1.11 -0.72
N HIS A 335 8.16 -0.05 -0.42
CA HIS A 335 6.85 -0.18 0.22
C HIS A 335 6.93 -0.15 1.75
N GLY A 336 8.05 -0.56 2.34
CA GLY A 336 8.19 -0.65 3.80
C GLY A 336 8.69 0.64 4.47
N GLU A 337 9.07 0.47 5.73
CA GLU A 337 9.95 1.39 6.43
C GLU A 337 11.35 1.41 5.78
N LYS A 338 12.16 2.43 6.09
CA LYS A 338 13.55 2.59 5.61
C LYS A 338 14.47 1.48 6.16
N LEU A 339 14.37 0.27 5.59
CA LEU A 339 15.07 -0.93 6.04
C LEU A 339 16.60 -0.73 6.16
N PHE A 340 17.19 0.03 5.25
CA PHE A 340 18.62 0.35 5.23
C PHE A 340 18.87 1.85 5.44
N GLY A 341 18.02 2.52 6.22
CA GLY A 341 18.12 3.96 6.46
C GLY A 341 18.09 4.76 5.16
N SER A 342 19.04 5.69 5.01
CA SER A 342 19.19 6.54 3.82
C SER A 342 19.61 5.77 2.56
N GLU A 343 20.19 4.58 2.67
CA GLU A 343 20.59 3.78 1.50
C GLU A 343 19.41 3.07 0.83
N THR A 344 18.25 3.00 1.49
CA THR A 344 17.08 2.22 1.03
C THR A 344 16.69 2.57 -0.42
N GLY A 345 16.57 3.85 -0.75
CA GLY A 345 16.21 4.30 -2.10
C GLY A 345 17.27 3.94 -3.15
N VAL A 346 18.55 4.10 -2.81
CA VAL A 346 19.69 3.82 -3.71
C VAL A 346 19.78 2.34 -4.05
N LEU A 347 19.73 1.48 -3.03
CA LEU A 347 19.77 0.03 -3.21
C LEU A 347 18.57 -0.47 -4.04
N ALA A 348 17.37 0.04 -3.76
CA ALA A 348 16.19 -0.31 -4.55
C ALA A 348 16.32 0.13 -6.02
N HIS A 349 16.90 1.32 -6.28
CA HIS A 349 17.17 1.78 -7.64
C HIS A 349 18.13 0.84 -8.38
N GLN A 350 19.24 0.43 -7.75
CA GLN A 350 20.21 -0.50 -8.33
C GLN A 350 19.54 -1.82 -8.74
N LEU A 351 18.68 -2.37 -7.88
CA LEU A 351 17.93 -3.60 -8.17
C LEU A 351 16.94 -3.42 -9.33
N LEU A 352 16.23 -2.28 -9.40
CA LEU A 352 15.28 -1.99 -10.50
C LEU A 352 15.99 -1.76 -11.84
N VAL A 353 17.15 -1.11 -11.82
CA VAL A 353 18.01 -0.94 -13.00
C VAL A 353 18.49 -2.28 -13.51
N ALA A 354 19.03 -3.13 -12.63
CA ALA A 354 19.47 -4.48 -13.01
C ALA A 354 18.31 -5.33 -13.55
N TYR A 355 17.14 -5.26 -12.89
CA TYR A 355 15.93 -5.95 -13.33
C TYR A 355 15.48 -5.52 -14.73
N TYR A 356 15.47 -4.22 -15.01
CA TYR A 356 15.03 -3.67 -16.29
C TYR A 356 16.04 -3.93 -17.41
N LYS A 357 17.33 -3.69 -17.16
CA LYS A 357 18.41 -3.92 -18.15
C LYS A 357 18.40 -5.36 -18.67
N ASP A 358 18.13 -6.31 -17.79
CA ASP A 358 18.10 -7.74 -18.13
C ASP A 358 16.69 -8.27 -18.44
N HIS A 359 15.67 -7.42 -18.52
CA HIS A 359 14.28 -7.86 -18.62
C HIS A 359 14.02 -8.69 -19.89
N THR A 360 14.57 -8.29 -21.03
CA THR A 360 14.45 -9.00 -22.32
C THR A 360 15.03 -10.41 -22.30
N LYS A 361 16.09 -10.62 -21.51
CA LYS A 361 16.74 -11.94 -21.35
C LYS A 361 15.78 -12.97 -20.75
N HIS A 362 14.82 -12.51 -19.93
CA HIS A 362 13.91 -13.36 -19.15
C HIS A 362 12.45 -13.29 -19.62
N TYR A 363 12.02 -12.14 -20.15
CA TYR A 363 10.63 -11.83 -20.50
C TYR A 363 10.56 -11.11 -21.86
N HIS A 364 10.28 -11.87 -22.91
CA HIS A 364 10.19 -11.32 -24.26
C HIS A 364 8.94 -10.44 -24.44
N GLY A 365 9.15 -9.17 -24.86
CA GLY A 365 8.09 -8.24 -25.25
C GLY A 365 7.27 -7.64 -24.10
N LEU A 366 7.79 -7.65 -22.87
CA LEU A 366 7.14 -7.08 -21.68
C LEU A 366 7.68 -5.70 -21.25
N GLU A 367 8.52 -5.07 -22.07
CA GLU A 367 9.11 -3.74 -21.83
C GLU A 367 8.14 -2.59 -22.09
N ASN A 368 6.94 -2.66 -21.52
CA ASN A 368 5.96 -1.59 -21.65
C ASN A 368 6.30 -0.37 -20.76
N LEU A 369 5.54 0.72 -20.93
CA LEU A 369 5.70 1.94 -20.12
C LEU A 369 5.69 1.66 -18.61
N VAL A 370 4.87 0.70 -18.18
CA VAL A 370 4.71 0.38 -16.76
C VAL A 370 6.01 -0.20 -16.20
N LEU A 371 6.72 -1.05 -16.93
CA LEU A 371 8.08 -1.47 -16.54
C LEU A 371 9.00 -0.25 -16.42
N HIS A 372 9.01 0.62 -17.45
CA HIS A 372 9.84 1.83 -17.44
C HIS A 372 9.57 2.73 -16.23
N LEU A 373 8.32 2.93 -15.82
CA LEU A 373 7.99 3.78 -14.67
C LEU A 373 8.68 3.33 -13.38
N HIS A 374 9.02 2.04 -13.23
CA HIS A 374 9.69 1.54 -12.04
C HIS A 374 11.08 2.15 -11.81
N ILE A 375 11.84 2.56 -12.84
CA ILE A 375 13.15 3.22 -12.60
C ILE A 375 13.00 4.57 -11.89
N HIS A 376 11.83 5.21 -11.99
CA HIS A 376 11.53 6.46 -11.31
C HIS A 376 11.08 6.26 -9.86
N PHE A 377 10.77 5.02 -9.42
CA PHE A 377 10.22 4.72 -8.10
C PHE A 377 11.13 5.21 -6.98
N ALA A 378 12.44 4.96 -7.06
CA ALA A 378 13.37 5.43 -6.03
C ALA A 378 13.38 6.96 -5.91
N SER A 379 13.39 7.69 -7.03
CA SER A 379 13.31 9.16 -7.00
C SER A 379 11.98 9.67 -6.45
N ARG A 380 10.89 8.93 -6.66
CA ARG A 380 9.56 9.29 -6.12
C ARG A 380 9.44 8.94 -4.66
N TYR A 381 10.06 7.85 -4.22
CA TYR A 381 10.16 7.47 -2.83
C TYR A 381 10.86 8.54 -1.99
N GLU A 382 11.95 9.14 -2.49
CA GLU A 382 12.59 10.26 -1.78
C GLU A 382 11.71 11.53 -1.75
N LYS A 383 10.75 11.66 -2.67
CA LYS A 383 9.88 12.85 -2.76
C LYS A 383 8.59 12.73 -1.96
N TYR A 384 7.97 11.55 -1.98
CA TYR A 384 6.64 11.27 -1.45
C TYR A 384 6.62 10.15 -0.40
N GLY A 385 7.71 9.40 -0.26
CA GLY A 385 7.85 8.36 0.76
C GLY A 385 7.41 6.99 0.26
N SER A 386 7.00 6.16 1.21
CA SER A 386 6.67 4.77 0.96
C SER A 386 5.55 4.61 -0.08
N LEU A 387 5.69 3.60 -0.95
CA LEU A 387 4.66 3.18 -1.92
C LEU A 387 3.35 2.76 -1.24
N ASN A 388 3.41 2.40 0.04
CA ASN A 388 2.26 2.12 0.88
C ASN A 388 1.37 3.35 1.12
N TYR A 389 1.88 4.56 0.86
CA TYR A 389 1.12 5.80 0.98
C TYR A 389 0.84 6.47 -0.38
N THR A 390 1.54 6.05 -1.45
CA THR A 390 1.32 6.53 -2.82
C THR A 390 0.59 5.47 -3.67
N ASN A 391 -0.71 5.29 -3.39
CA ASN A 391 -1.56 4.33 -4.11
C ASN A 391 -3.04 4.72 -4.10
N CYS A 392 -3.85 4.01 -4.88
CA CYS A 392 -5.29 4.24 -4.97
C CYS A 392 -6.15 3.16 -4.26
N PHE A 393 -5.63 2.35 -3.33
CA PHE A 393 -6.45 1.33 -2.64
C PHE A 393 -7.66 1.93 -1.90
N GLY A 394 -7.44 3.06 -1.19
CA GLY A 394 -8.51 3.78 -0.48
C GLY A 394 -9.55 4.33 -1.45
N GLN A 395 -9.11 4.88 -2.57
CA GLN A 395 -9.97 5.40 -3.63
C GLN A 395 -10.77 4.28 -4.33
N GLU A 396 -10.16 3.16 -4.70
CA GLU A 396 -10.87 2.05 -5.38
C GLU A 396 -11.96 1.48 -4.45
N SER A 397 -11.65 1.41 -3.15
CA SER A 397 -12.60 1.04 -2.11
C SER A 397 -13.75 2.05 -1.99
N PHE A 398 -13.46 3.35 -2.06
CA PHE A 398 -14.46 4.42 -2.08
C PHE A 398 -15.33 4.36 -3.34
N LEU A 399 -14.74 4.34 -4.54
CA LEU A 399 -15.46 4.27 -5.81
C LEU A 399 -16.31 3.00 -5.94
N GLY A 400 -15.80 1.88 -5.46
CA GLY A 400 -16.53 0.62 -5.38
C GLY A 400 -17.69 0.64 -4.38
N ALA A 401 -17.67 1.50 -3.36
CA ALA A 401 -18.82 1.71 -2.46
C ALA A 401 -19.80 2.72 -3.06
N PHE A 402 -19.29 3.86 -3.55
CA PHE A 402 -20.05 4.92 -4.19
C PHE A 402 -20.93 4.35 -5.31
N SER A 403 -20.35 3.54 -6.21
CA SER A 403 -21.03 2.95 -7.37
C SER A 403 -22.07 1.85 -7.06
N LYS A 404 -22.20 1.37 -5.82
CA LYS A 404 -23.09 0.24 -5.48
C LYS A 404 -24.54 0.63 -5.24
N ASN A 405 -24.79 1.82 -4.70
CA ASN A 405 -26.11 2.24 -4.27
C ASN A 405 -26.93 2.78 -5.45
N LYS A 406 -27.19 1.90 -6.42
CA LYS A 406 -28.03 2.17 -7.59
C LYS A 406 -29.12 1.10 -7.68
N HIS A 407 -30.37 1.54 -7.67
CA HIS A 407 -31.53 0.68 -7.83
C HIS A 407 -32.33 1.12 -9.05
N GLY A 408 -32.99 0.17 -9.73
CA GLY A 408 -33.75 0.45 -10.95
C GLY A 408 -32.88 0.59 -12.21
N THR A 409 -33.51 1.02 -13.31
CA THR A 409 -32.94 0.95 -14.67
C THR A 409 -32.53 2.31 -15.26
N ARG A 410 -32.78 3.43 -14.57
CA ARG A 410 -32.53 4.81 -15.02
C ARG A 410 -32.05 5.70 -13.86
N HIS A 411 -31.57 6.90 -14.18
CA HIS A 411 -31.18 7.94 -13.20
C HIS A 411 -30.13 7.49 -12.18
N TRP A 412 -29.18 6.66 -12.62
CA TRP A 412 -28.16 6.15 -11.71
C TRP A 412 -27.32 7.27 -11.12
N GLY A 413 -27.02 8.34 -11.87
CA GLY A 413 -26.28 9.48 -11.33
C GLY A 413 -26.97 10.16 -10.15
N ASP A 414 -28.24 10.54 -10.32
CA ASP A 414 -29.04 11.17 -9.26
C ASP A 414 -29.09 10.29 -8.00
N LEU A 415 -29.32 8.98 -8.17
CA LEU A 415 -29.37 8.03 -7.06
C LEU A 415 -28.03 7.93 -6.32
N LEU A 416 -26.92 7.81 -7.07
CA LEU A 416 -25.59 7.69 -6.48
C LEU A 416 -25.25 8.93 -5.63
N MET A 417 -25.55 10.12 -6.14
CA MET A 417 -25.34 11.39 -5.43
C MET A 417 -26.25 11.50 -4.20
N HIS A 418 -27.53 11.13 -4.33
CA HIS A 418 -28.49 11.16 -3.23
C HIS A 418 -28.07 10.24 -2.07
N TYR A 419 -27.70 8.99 -2.37
CA TYR A 419 -27.24 8.04 -1.35
C TYR A 419 -25.92 8.46 -0.72
N PHE A 420 -25.00 9.04 -1.50
CA PHE A 420 -23.77 9.58 -0.94
C PHE A 420 -24.06 10.69 0.08
N ASN A 421 -24.92 11.64 -0.26
CA ASN A 421 -25.28 12.74 0.65
C ASN A 421 -25.95 12.24 1.94
N ILE A 422 -26.80 11.21 1.86
CA ILE A 422 -27.40 10.58 3.05
C ILE A 422 -26.34 9.89 3.90
N ASP A 423 -25.50 9.03 3.30
CA ASP A 423 -24.46 8.30 4.02
C ASP A 423 -23.47 9.26 4.69
N PHE A 424 -23.07 10.31 3.98
CA PHE A 424 -22.23 11.38 4.51
C PHE A 424 -22.86 12.08 5.72
N ALA A 425 -24.13 12.48 5.62
CA ALA A 425 -24.85 13.13 6.72
C ALA A 425 -25.02 12.21 7.94
N LEU A 426 -25.27 10.91 7.74
CA LEU A 426 -25.37 9.92 8.82
C LEU A 426 -24.03 9.69 9.51
N GLN A 427 -22.94 9.63 8.75
CA GLN A 427 -21.59 9.49 9.30
C GLN A 427 -21.20 10.67 10.19
N ASN A 428 -21.56 11.90 9.80
CA ASN A 428 -21.31 13.08 10.62
C ASN A 428 -22.06 13.01 11.97
N LYS A 429 -23.32 12.55 11.98
CA LYS A 429 -24.11 12.38 13.23
C LYS A 429 -23.58 11.28 14.15
N ASN A 430 -23.17 10.14 13.61
CA ASN A 430 -22.74 9.00 14.41
C ASN A 430 -21.42 9.25 15.15
N ILE A 431 -20.57 10.16 14.67
CA ILE A 431 -19.26 10.45 15.25
C ILE A 431 -19.37 11.38 16.47
N GLU A 432 -20.37 12.26 16.52
CA GLU A 432 -20.72 13.01 17.74
C GLU A 432 -21.06 12.08 18.92
N HIS A 433 -21.54 10.86 18.63
CA HIS A 433 -21.87 9.84 19.65
C HIS A 433 -20.77 8.80 19.93
N THR A 434 -19.77 8.61 19.05
CA THR A 434 -18.82 7.49 19.11
C THR A 434 -17.37 7.85 19.48
N ALA A 435 -17.10 9.11 19.85
CA ALA A 435 -15.78 9.58 20.26
C ALA A 435 -15.15 8.84 21.48
N ASN A 436 -15.88 7.93 22.14
CA ASN A 436 -15.43 7.26 23.37
C ASN A 436 -15.04 5.76 23.26
N ASN A 437 -15.12 5.09 22.10
CA ASN A 437 -15.04 3.61 22.07
C ASN A 437 -13.93 2.94 21.24
N PHE A 438 -12.90 3.66 20.76
CA PHE A 438 -11.88 3.06 19.87
C PHE A 438 -10.46 2.95 20.44
N ASN A 439 -10.31 2.78 21.75
CA ASN A 439 -9.04 2.35 22.31
C ASN A 439 -9.05 0.84 22.51
N MET A 440 -8.44 0.11 21.57
CA MET A 440 -8.04 -1.27 21.84
C MET A 440 -7.05 -1.25 23.01
N THR A 441 -7.40 -1.89 24.12
CA THR A 441 -6.50 -2.03 25.26
C THR A 441 -5.33 -2.94 24.88
N GLU A 442 -4.12 -2.37 24.91
CA GLU A 442 -2.86 -3.11 24.74
C GLU A 442 -2.70 -4.21 25.80
N GLY A 443 -2.04 -5.29 25.41
CA GLY A 443 -1.66 -6.39 26.29
C GLY A 443 -2.52 -7.66 26.18
N PRO A 444 -2.24 -8.65 27.05
CA PRO A 444 -2.88 -9.96 27.02
C PRO A 444 -4.36 -9.94 27.43
N PHE A 445 -5.18 -10.72 26.74
CA PHE A 445 -6.60 -10.92 27.03
C PHE A 445 -7.04 -12.33 26.58
N ASP A 446 -8.30 -12.71 26.86
CA ASP A 446 -8.82 -14.07 26.61
C ASP A 446 -8.13 -15.12 27.50
N ALA A 447 -8.52 -15.14 28.78
CA ALA A 447 -7.93 -16.02 29.79
C ALA A 447 -8.17 -17.49 29.44
N SER A 448 -7.10 -18.29 29.45
CA SER A 448 -7.14 -19.69 29.06
C SER A 448 -7.16 -20.63 30.27
N PRO A 449 -7.91 -21.75 30.25
CA PRO A 449 -7.72 -22.81 31.23
C PRO A 449 -6.32 -23.43 31.09
N LYS A 450 -5.69 -23.72 32.23
CA LYS A 450 -4.32 -24.25 32.33
C LYS A 450 -4.24 -25.67 31.75
N SER A 451 -3.31 -25.92 30.82
CA SER A 451 -2.92 -27.30 30.44
C SER A 451 -1.67 -27.73 31.20
N ILE A 452 -1.52 -29.03 31.48
CA ILE A 452 -0.49 -29.58 32.39
C ILE A 452 0.93 -29.25 31.92
N ASN A 453 1.30 -29.54 30.67
CA ASN A 453 2.65 -29.28 30.15
C ASN A 453 3.03 -27.79 30.10
N ILE A 454 2.03 -26.92 29.93
CA ILE A 454 2.21 -25.46 29.94
C ILE A 454 2.54 -24.98 31.37
N VAL A 455 1.87 -25.56 32.36
CA VAL A 455 2.05 -25.22 33.77
C VAL A 455 3.46 -25.58 34.23
N GLU A 456 4.01 -26.72 33.79
CA GLU A 456 5.38 -27.13 34.15
C GLU A 456 6.44 -26.12 33.67
N LYS A 457 6.41 -25.73 32.39
CA LYS A 457 7.34 -24.72 31.84
C LYS A 457 7.26 -23.40 32.62
N LEU A 458 6.03 -22.94 32.88
CA LEU A 458 5.80 -21.70 33.62
C LEU A 458 6.24 -21.80 35.09
N ILE A 459 6.06 -22.95 35.75
CA ILE A 459 6.54 -23.17 37.12
C ILE A 459 8.06 -23.07 37.16
N MET A 460 8.77 -23.77 36.25
CA MET A 460 10.24 -23.75 36.21
C MET A 460 10.79 -22.33 36.03
N TRP A 461 10.19 -21.54 35.14
CA TRP A 461 10.58 -20.13 34.96
C TRP A 461 10.23 -19.27 36.16
N HIS A 462 9.04 -19.46 36.73
CA HIS A 462 8.59 -18.70 37.89
C HIS A 462 9.45 -18.97 39.13
N GLU A 463 9.88 -20.21 39.37
CA GLU A 463 10.77 -20.56 40.46
C GLU A 463 12.10 -19.81 40.36
N HIS A 464 12.64 -19.66 39.14
CA HIS A 464 13.82 -18.85 38.88
C HIS A 464 13.60 -17.35 39.13
N GLU A 465 12.45 -16.79 38.71
CA GLU A 465 12.21 -15.33 38.72
C GLU A 465 11.55 -14.78 39.99
N CYS A 466 10.77 -15.60 40.71
CA CYS A 466 9.96 -15.17 41.85
C CYS A 466 10.43 -15.77 43.17
N GLY A 467 11.13 -16.91 43.16
CA GLY A 467 11.61 -17.58 44.37
C GLY A 467 10.49 -18.06 45.31
N CYS A 468 9.25 -18.18 44.84
CA CYS A 468 8.13 -18.72 45.60
C CYS A 468 7.45 -19.88 44.85
N ASN A 469 6.68 -20.70 45.57
CA ASN A 469 6.07 -21.92 45.00
C ASN A 469 4.63 -21.69 44.50
N GLN A 470 4.21 -20.43 44.35
CA GLN A 470 2.84 -20.05 44.01
C GLN A 470 2.70 -19.55 42.56
N ALA A 471 3.28 -20.26 41.59
CA ALA A 471 3.24 -19.86 40.18
C ALA A 471 1.82 -19.62 39.65
N THR A 472 0.84 -20.34 40.18
CA THR A 472 -0.57 -20.27 39.77
C THR A 472 -1.30 -19.01 40.21
N THR A 473 -0.82 -18.33 41.26
CA THR A 473 -1.35 -17.04 41.75
C THR A 473 -0.53 -15.87 41.21
N CYS A 474 0.79 -16.04 41.07
CA CYS A 474 1.69 -15.01 40.53
C CYS A 474 1.58 -14.80 39.03
N THR A 475 1.01 -15.77 38.30
CA THR A 475 0.86 -15.70 36.84
C THR A 475 -0.58 -15.92 36.38
N LYS A 476 -0.97 -15.19 35.33
CA LYS A 476 -2.24 -15.39 34.63
C LYS A 476 -1.99 -15.60 33.14
N ILE A 477 -2.59 -16.64 32.58
CA ILE A 477 -2.37 -17.10 31.20
C ILE A 477 -3.48 -16.61 30.28
N TYR A 478 -3.09 -16.25 29.06
CA TYR A 478 -3.94 -15.68 28.04
C TYR A 478 -3.66 -16.31 26.68
N ASN A 479 -4.70 -16.39 25.84
CA ASN A 479 -4.60 -16.91 24.49
C ASN A 479 -4.36 -15.83 23.44
N ARG A 480 -4.60 -14.56 23.76
CA ARG A 480 -4.45 -13.45 22.82
C ARG A 480 -3.75 -12.27 23.47
N CYS A 481 -3.13 -11.44 22.64
CA CYS A 481 -2.47 -10.21 23.07
C CYS A 481 -2.58 -9.17 21.96
N ILE A 482 -2.83 -7.91 22.33
CA ILE A 482 -2.68 -6.77 21.41
C ILE A 482 -1.32 -6.16 21.68
N ILE A 483 -0.52 -6.00 20.63
CA ILE A 483 0.81 -5.40 20.69
C ILE A 483 0.88 -4.37 19.55
N ASN A 484 1.02 -3.09 19.89
CA ASN A 484 1.06 -1.97 18.94
C ASN A 484 -0.15 -1.98 17.98
N GLY A 485 -1.36 -2.15 18.53
CA GLY A 485 -2.61 -2.22 17.78
C GLY A 485 -2.82 -3.50 16.96
N THR A 486 -1.83 -4.39 16.90
CA THR A 486 -1.92 -5.66 16.17
C THR A 486 -2.29 -6.79 17.12
N MET A 487 -3.27 -7.61 16.74
CA MET A 487 -3.67 -8.77 17.54
C MET A 487 -2.77 -9.99 17.24
N TYR A 488 -2.36 -10.67 18.29
CA TYR A 488 -1.59 -11.91 18.25
C TYR A 488 -2.37 -12.99 18.98
N HIS A 489 -2.19 -14.25 18.57
CA HIS A 489 -2.83 -15.38 19.24
C HIS A 489 -1.81 -16.46 19.55
N SER A 490 -2.05 -17.24 20.59
CA SER A 490 -1.24 -18.37 20.97
C SER A 490 -1.65 -19.65 20.22
N LEU A 491 -0.83 -20.69 20.31
CA LEU A 491 -1.15 -22.04 19.83
C LEU A 491 -2.34 -22.68 20.58
N GLY A 492 -2.68 -22.16 21.76
CA GLY A 492 -3.85 -22.58 22.56
C GLY A 492 -5.19 -22.00 22.09
N TYR A 493 -5.19 -21.03 21.19
CA TYR A 493 -6.43 -20.40 20.71
C TYR A 493 -7.25 -21.35 19.79
N THR A 494 -8.53 -21.53 20.10
CA THR A 494 -9.41 -22.54 19.47
C THR A 494 -9.59 -22.35 17.96
N LYS A 495 -9.50 -21.12 17.43
CA LYS A 495 -9.63 -20.82 15.99
C LYS A 495 -8.31 -20.87 15.20
N ARG A 496 -7.23 -21.43 15.78
CA ARG A 496 -5.88 -21.54 15.16
C ARG A 496 -5.84 -22.19 13.78
N GLN A 497 -6.79 -23.08 13.47
CA GLN A 497 -6.74 -23.90 12.25
C GLN A 497 -6.84 -23.08 10.96
N SER A 498 -7.34 -21.84 11.04
CA SER A 498 -7.59 -20.98 9.87
C SER A 498 -6.58 -19.84 9.66
N THR A 499 -5.67 -19.61 10.62
CA THR A 499 -4.78 -18.42 10.69
C THR A 499 -3.37 -18.78 11.20
N MET A 500 -2.40 -17.90 10.92
CA MET A 500 -0.99 -18.05 11.33
C MET A 500 -0.53 -16.92 12.29
N SER A 501 -1.42 -16.22 13.01
CA SER A 501 -1.04 -15.11 13.91
C SER A 501 -0.36 -15.53 15.23
N TYR A 502 0.17 -16.74 15.29
CA TYR A 502 1.01 -17.23 16.39
C TYR A 502 2.49 -17.25 16.03
N PHE A 503 2.86 -17.18 14.74
CA PHE A 503 4.26 -17.20 14.34
C PHE A 503 4.78 -15.77 14.21
N VAL A 504 5.88 -15.49 14.91
CA VAL A 504 6.40 -14.13 15.09
C VAL A 504 7.90 -14.03 14.87
N LYS A 505 8.30 -12.85 14.41
CA LYS A 505 9.66 -12.30 14.53
C LYS A 505 9.75 -11.56 15.85
N TYR A 506 10.79 -11.81 16.63
CA TYR A 506 11.03 -11.14 17.92
C TYR A 506 12.52 -10.90 18.15
N THR A 507 12.86 -10.11 19.15
CA THR A 507 14.24 -9.89 19.58
C THR A 507 14.52 -10.50 20.94
N ASN A 508 15.75 -10.96 21.15
CA ASN A 508 16.24 -11.26 22.48
C ASN A 508 16.85 -9.99 23.13
N ASN A 509 17.34 -10.10 24.37
CA ASN A 509 17.91 -8.97 25.13
C ASN A 509 19.14 -8.33 24.46
N ASP A 510 19.83 -9.07 23.59
CA ASP A 510 20.95 -8.60 22.77
C ASP A 510 20.51 -7.98 21.43
N HIS A 511 19.20 -7.80 21.23
CA HIS A 511 18.58 -7.34 19.98
C HIS A 511 18.79 -8.25 18.76
N SER A 512 19.23 -9.50 18.96
CA SER A 512 19.30 -10.49 17.89
C SER A 512 17.90 -10.83 17.36
N ILE A 513 17.76 -10.93 16.02
CA ILE A 513 16.50 -11.28 15.38
C ILE A 513 16.27 -12.79 15.44
N LEU A 514 15.16 -13.18 16.05
CA LEU A 514 14.74 -14.57 16.22
C LEU A 514 13.31 -14.79 15.72
N PHE A 515 12.96 -16.06 15.56
CA PHE A 515 11.68 -16.51 15.03
C PHE A 515 11.11 -17.65 15.85
N GLY A 516 9.79 -17.66 16.01
CA GLY A 516 9.15 -18.70 16.78
C GLY A 516 7.63 -18.66 16.78
N SER A 517 7.03 -19.69 17.38
CA SER A 517 5.58 -19.80 17.56
C SER A 517 5.18 -19.55 19.01
N ILE A 518 4.22 -18.65 19.23
CA ILE A 518 3.73 -18.28 20.55
C ILE A 518 2.91 -19.43 21.13
N GLU A 519 3.42 -20.06 22.18
CA GLU A 519 2.72 -21.11 22.91
C GLU A 519 1.58 -20.53 23.77
N LEU A 520 1.85 -19.42 24.46
CA LEU A 520 0.90 -18.68 25.30
C LEU A 520 1.40 -17.27 25.60
N PHE A 521 0.50 -16.44 26.11
CA PHE A 521 0.84 -15.19 26.80
C PHE A 521 0.61 -15.34 28.30
N PHE A 522 1.39 -14.64 29.11
CA PHE A 522 1.14 -14.58 30.55
C PHE A 522 1.52 -13.21 31.13
N LYS A 523 0.85 -12.86 32.22
CA LYS A 523 1.19 -11.68 33.02
C LYS A 523 1.90 -12.13 34.28
N TYR A 524 3.00 -11.46 34.63
CA TYR A 524 3.74 -11.63 35.88
C TYR A 524 4.05 -10.24 36.44
N LYS A 525 3.60 -9.96 37.67
CA LYS A 525 3.57 -8.61 38.24
C LYS A 525 2.88 -7.64 37.25
N ASP A 526 3.49 -6.51 36.93
CA ASP A 526 2.98 -5.53 35.97
C ASP A 526 3.46 -5.75 34.53
N PHE A 527 4.20 -6.83 34.28
CA PHE A 527 4.79 -7.10 32.98
C PHE A 527 4.06 -8.22 32.22
N ASN A 528 4.04 -8.07 30.90
CA ASN A 528 3.41 -8.99 29.97
C ASN A 528 4.49 -9.76 29.20
N PHE A 529 4.35 -11.08 29.15
CA PHE A 529 5.30 -11.98 28.50
C PHE A 529 4.60 -12.92 27.52
N ALA A 530 5.38 -13.46 26.59
CA ALA A 530 5.02 -14.55 25.69
C ALA A 530 6.00 -15.70 25.87
N LEU A 531 5.48 -16.92 25.96
CA LEU A 531 6.28 -18.13 25.84
C LEU A 531 6.35 -18.50 24.36
N ILE A 532 7.55 -18.51 23.78
CA ILE A 532 7.77 -18.70 22.35
C ILE A 532 8.62 -19.95 22.09
N ASN A 533 8.10 -20.86 21.27
CA ASN A 533 8.85 -22.00 20.74
C ASN A 533 9.76 -21.53 19.61
N HIS A 534 11.06 -21.49 19.88
CA HIS A 534 12.08 -20.93 19.00
C HIS A 534 12.47 -21.89 17.87
N HIS A 535 12.62 -21.36 16.66
CA HIS A 535 13.12 -22.09 15.50
C HIS A 535 14.50 -21.55 15.07
N ILE A 536 15.46 -22.46 14.93
CA ILE A 536 16.85 -22.12 14.59
C ILE A 536 16.98 -21.78 13.10
N ASN A 537 17.71 -20.69 12.80
CA ASN A 537 18.11 -20.36 11.43
C ASN A 537 19.00 -21.46 10.85
N GLN A 538 18.60 -22.02 9.71
CA GLN A 538 19.32 -23.13 9.09
C GLN A 538 20.36 -22.65 8.08
N LYS A 539 20.00 -21.68 7.24
CA LYS A 539 20.89 -21.09 6.21
C LYS A 539 20.34 -19.75 5.72
N LEU A 540 21.16 -18.99 5.00
CA LEU A 540 20.72 -17.76 4.36
C LEU A 540 19.83 -18.09 3.16
N PHE A 541 18.82 -17.26 2.92
CA PHE A 541 17.96 -17.45 1.75
C PHE A 541 18.72 -17.13 0.46
N SER A 542 19.66 -16.18 0.51
CA SER A 542 20.54 -15.83 -0.62
C SER A 542 21.35 -16.99 -1.18
N ASP A 543 21.64 -18.01 -0.37
CA ASP A 543 22.47 -19.17 -0.78
C ASP A 543 21.81 -19.97 -1.91
N ILE A 544 20.48 -19.91 -2.00
CA ILE A 544 19.69 -20.48 -3.11
C ILE A 544 20.13 -19.89 -4.46
N PHE A 545 20.63 -18.66 -4.47
CA PHE A 545 21.02 -17.93 -5.68
C PHE A 545 22.52 -17.89 -5.93
N SER A 546 23.33 -18.64 -5.17
CA SER A 546 24.81 -18.60 -5.23
C SER A 546 25.39 -18.85 -6.62
N SER A 547 24.72 -19.63 -7.47
CA SER A 547 25.13 -19.91 -8.85
C SER A 547 24.67 -18.87 -9.88
N THR A 548 23.92 -17.85 -9.48
CA THR A 548 23.28 -16.89 -10.40
C THR A 548 24.08 -15.61 -10.54
N SER A 549 23.93 -14.93 -11.68
CA SER A 549 24.61 -13.64 -11.92
C SER A 549 24.15 -12.51 -10.98
N TYR A 550 23.02 -12.68 -10.30
CA TYR A 550 22.38 -11.68 -9.44
C TYR A 550 22.67 -11.86 -7.95
N HIS A 551 23.43 -12.89 -7.55
CA HIS A 551 23.67 -13.22 -6.14
C HIS A 551 24.17 -12.03 -5.31
N SER A 552 25.23 -11.36 -5.78
CA SER A 552 25.86 -10.24 -5.07
C SER A 552 24.90 -9.07 -4.83
N LEU A 553 24.04 -8.76 -5.79
CA LEU A 553 23.02 -7.72 -5.68
C LEU A 553 21.91 -8.10 -4.68
N LEU A 554 21.56 -9.38 -4.62
CA LEU A 554 20.44 -9.87 -3.81
C LEU A 554 20.80 -10.11 -2.34
N SER A 555 22.02 -10.56 -2.04
CA SER A 555 22.38 -11.14 -0.74
C SER A 555 22.03 -10.25 0.45
N LYS A 556 22.28 -8.93 0.37
CA LYS A 556 21.93 -7.98 1.45
C LYS A 556 20.42 -7.88 1.64
N CYS A 557 19.67 -7.72 0.55
CA CYS A 557 18.25 -7.41 0.59
C CYS A 557 17.39 -8.63 0.90
N ILE A 558 17.64 -9.77 0.25
CA ILE A 558 16.78 -10.95 0.33
C ILE A 558 16.76 -11.57 1.73
N ASN A 559 17.92 -11.58 2.40
CA ASN A 559 18.08 -12.11 3.75
C ASN A 559 17.40 -11.26 4.83
N SER A 560 16.90 -10.07 4.48
CA SER A 560 16.07 -9.24 5.37
C SER A 560 14.57 -9.57 5.28
N TYR A 561 14.15 -10.31 4.24
CA TYR A 561 12.74 -10.57 3.93
C TYR A 561 12.34 -12.04 3.99
N TYR A 562 13.27 -12.96 3.75
CA TYR A 562 13.02 -14.39 3.74
C TYR A 562 14.08 -15.12 4.55
N TYR A 563 13.61 -16.05 5.38
CA TYR A 563 14.43 -16.80 6.33
C TYR A 563 14.15 -18.29 6.18
N ILE A 564 15.19 -19.12 6.27
CA ILE A 564 15.08 -20.58 6.21
C ILE A 564 15.38 -21.11 7.60
N LEU A 565 14.37 -21.69 8.25
CA LEU A 565 14.47 -22.19 9.62
C LEU A 565 14.24 -23.69 9.68
N GLN A 566 14.73 -24.33 10.74
CA GLN A 566 14.40 -25.72 11.03
C GLN A 566 12.90 -25.89 11.30
N SER A 567 12.32 -26.99 10.82
CA SER A 567 10.88 -27.25 10.99
C SER A 567 10.48 -27.56 12.43
N LYS A 568 11.35 -28.19 13.20
CA LYS A 568 11.14 -28.46 14.63
C LYS A 568 11.67 -27.29 15.46
N ALA A 569 10.86 -26.86 16.43
CA ALA A 569 11.33 -25.94 17.45
C ALA A 569 12.37 -26.62 18.35
N SER A 570 13.40 -25.89 18.75
CA SER A 570 14.51 -26.42 19.54
C SER A 570 14.36 -26.15 21.04
N LEU A 571 13.94 -24.93 21.39
CA LEU A 571 13.96 -24.38 22.75
C LEU A 571 12.74 -23.47 22.97
N CYS A 572 12.40 -23.21 24.24
CA CYS A 572 11.36 -22.24 24.62
C CYS A 572 12.00 -20.97 25.19
N HIS A 573 11.56 -19.80 24.72
CA HIS A 573 12.02 -18.50 25.22
C HIS A 573 10.87 -17.78 25.95
N TYR A 574 11.19 -17.10 27.05
CA TYR A 574 10.28 -16.21 27.78
C TYR A 574 10.57 -14.77 27.36
N VAL A 575 9.67 -14.18 26.57
CA VAL A 575 9.94 -12.94 25.84
C VAL A 575 8.97 -11.87 26.31
N PRO A 576 9.46 -10.70 26.80
CA PRO A 576 8.59 -9.56 27.04
C PRO A 576 7.81 -9.19 25.78
N VAL A 577 6.50 -8.92 25.87
CA VAL A 577 5.67 -8.72 24.67
C VAL A 577 6.14 -7.56 23.79
N HIS A 578 6.81 -6.55 24.36
CA HIS A 578 7.35 -5.42 23.61
C HIS A 578 8.58 -5.77 22.74
N HIS A 579 9.19 -6.96 22.93
CA HIS A 579 10.22 -7.51 22.04
C HIS A 579 9.63 -8.27 20.84
N ILE A 580 8.33 -8.53 20.80
CA ILE A 580 7.67 -9.12 19.64
C ILE A 580 7.56 -8.06 18.55
N LEU A 581 8.15 -8.33 17.38
CA LEU A 581 8.30 -7.32 16.33
C LEU A 581 7.20 -7.37 15.27
N ASN A 582 6.95 -8.55 14.72
CA ASN A 582 6.09 -8.75 13.54
C ASN A 582 5.45 -10.13 13.54
N LEU A 583 4.26 -10.22 12.95
CA LEU A 583 3.70 -11.48 12.47
C LEU A 583 4.48 -11.97 11.24
N CYS A 584 4.43 -13.27 10.98
CA CYS A 584 5.07 -13.87 9.81
C CYS A 584 4.11 -14.76 9.01
N VAL A 585 4.40 -14.89 7.71
CA VAL A 585 3.84 -15.94 6.86
C VAL A 585 4.85 -17.07 6.79
N VAL A 586 4.38 -18.31 7.00
CA VAL A 586 5.23 -19.51 7.08
C VAL A 586 4.83 -20.50 6.00
N PHE A 587 5.81 -20.96 5.23
CA PHE A 587 5.67 -21.99 4.21
C PHE A 587 6.39 -23.25 4.68
N GLU A 588 5.62 -24.31 4.91
CA GLU A 588 6.15 -25.59 5.35
C GLU A 588 6.75 -26.37 4.16
N LYS A 589 7.97 -26.88 4.35
CA LYS A 589 8.66 -27.81 3.44
C LYS A 589 9.03 -29.07 4.25
N GLU A 590 9.46 -30.14 3.58
CA GLU A 590 9.71 -31.44 4.23
C GLU A 590 10.67 -31.34 5.43
N ASN A 591 11.78 -30.60 5.28
CA ASN A 591 12.85 -30.56 6.29
C ASN A 591 13.07 -29.18 6.93
N PHE A 592 12.40 -28.14 6.44
CA PHE A 592 12.59 -26.76 6.86
C PHE A 592 11.33 -25.94 6.63
N ILE A 593 11.29 -24.73 7.19
CA ILE A 593 10.24 -23.75 6.93
C ILE A 593 10.86 -22.50 6.31
N ILE A 594 10.14 -21.90 5.36
CA ILE A 594 10.47 -20.57 4.85
C ILE A 594 9.57 -19.58 5.55
N VAL A 595 10.18 -18.60 6.22
CA VAL A 595 9.48 -17.56 6.98
C VAL A 595 9.70 -16.22 6.32
N THR A 596 8.62 -15.47 6.15
CA THR A 596 8.68 -14.08 5.70
C THR A 596 7.93 -13.17 6.67
N PRO A 597 8.61 -12.20 7.30
CA PRO A 597 7.94 -11.21 8.14
C PRO A 597 7.02 -10.32 7.32
N ILE A 598 5.87 -9.98 7.92
CA ILE A 598 4.97 -8.96 7.38
C ILE A 598 5.55 -7.59 7.68
N SER A 599 5.49 -6.67 6.73
CA SER A 599 6.05 -5.33 6.91
C SER A 599 5.31 -4.60 8.04
N ARG A 600 5.99 -3.75 8.79
CA ARG A 600 5.32 -2.87 9.76
C ARG A 600 4.57 -1.76 9.02
N GLY A 601 3.37 -1.43 9.49
CA GLY A 601 2.57 -0.32 9.00
C GLY A 601 1.26 -0.73 8.35
N TYR A 602 0.39 0.26 8.13
CA TYR A 602 -0.94 0.08 7.52
C TYR A 602 -0.85 -0.58 6.14
N GLU A 603 -1.09 -1.88 6.00
CA GLU A 603 -0.85 -2.61 4.74
C GLU A 603 -2.06 -2.64 3.77
N HIS A 604 -3.02 -1.71 3.89
CA HIS A 604 -4.34 -1.69 3.19
C HIS A 604 -5.24 -2.92 3.40
N ASP A 605 -4.67 -4.03 3.88
CA ASP A 605 -5.33 -5.27 4.22
C ASP A 605 -5.73 -5.33 5.70
N GLU A 606 -5.15 -4.49 6.55
CA GLU A 606 -5.34 -4.54 8.00
C GLU A 606 -6.69 -3.94 8.42
N VAL A 607 -7.52 -4.78 9.04
CA VAL A 607 -8.72 -4.35 9.75
C VAL A 607 -8.28 -3.72 11.07
N VAL A 608 -8.70 -2.49 11.37
CA VAL A 608 -8.85 -2.08 12.77
C VAL A 608 -9.98 -2.96 13.31
N PRO A 609 -9.71 -3.92 14.21
CA PRO A 609 -10.70 -4.89 14.65
C PRO A 609 -11.97 -4.18 15.10
N ASN A 610 -13.07 -4.41 14.39
CA ASN A 610 -14.38 -4.32 15.03
C ASN A 610 -14.43 -5.48 16.01
N LEU A 611 -14.05 -5.21 17.27
CA LEU A 611 -14.38 -6.09 18.38
C LEU A 611 -15.92 -6.14 18.43
N LYS A 612 -16.50 -7.18 17.82
CA LYS A 612 -17.78 -7.68 18.32
C LYS A 612 -17.48 -8.16 19.74
N LEU A 613 -17.83 -7.31 20.71
CA LEU A 613 -17.94 -7.69 22.12
C LEU A 613 -18.84 -8.91 22.26
#